data_AF-A0A847NXG9-F1
#
_entry.id   AF-A0A847NXG9-F1
#
_cell.length_a   1.000
_cell.length_b   1.000
_cell.length_c   1.000
_cell.angle_alpha   90.00
_cell.angle_beta   90.00
_cell.angle_gamma   90.00
#
_symmetry.space_group_name_H-M   'P 1'
#
loop_
_entity.id
_entity.type
_entity.pdbx_description
1 polymer ?
#
loop_
_entity_poly.entity_id
_entity_poly.type
_entity_poly.pdbx_seq_one_letter_code
_entity_poly.pdbx_strand_id
1 'polypeptide(L)'
;MTFECVPDETILVEKIASIYTSRDFAISEPVSASCQAVEHAGTFADLRTSQVNSWKKLWDRFDVQVSGNDQSQKLIRLHIFHVLQTASHNTYDLDVGVPSRGLHGEAYRGHIMWDELFVFPLLNFRNPLLTREFLLYRYRRLPQARLAAKNSGYKGAMFPWQSGSDGREESQRIHLNPFSGHWIPDETYLQRHINAGIVYSISLLRCKFISTLTKHFSSLR
;
A
#
# COMPACT_ATOMS: atom_id res chain seq x y z
N MET A 1 -6.40 -31.70 -16.96
CA MET A 1 -5.18 -32.32 -17.48
C MET A 1 -4.82 -33.45 -16.55
N THR A 2 -4.58 -34.65 -17.07
CA THR A 2 -4.21 -35.85 -16.31
C THR A 2 -2.93 -36.41 -16.91
N PHE A 3 -2.01 -36.86 -16.08
CA PHE A 3 -0.71 -37.41 -16.50
C PHE A 3 -0.46 -38.71 -15.74
N GLU A 4 0.18 -39.67 -16.39
CA GLU A 4 0.67 -40.89 -15.74
C GLU A 4 2.08 -40.64 -15.20
N CYS A 5 2.31 -40.98 -13.93
CA CYS A 5 3.62 -40.84 -13.30
C CYS A 5 4.40 -42.15 -13.42
N VAL A 6 5.61 -42.09 -13.98
CA VAL A 6 6.55 -43.22 -14.03
C VAL A 6 7.51 -43.11 -12.84
N PRO A 7 7.87 -44.23 -12.16
CA PRO A 7 8.90 -44.22 -11.14
C PRO A 7 10.20 -43.57 -11.64
N ASP A 8 10.83 -42.78 -10.78
CA ASP A 8 12.10 -42.08 -11.02
C ASP A 8 12.08 -40.99 -12.12
N GLU A 9 10.91 -40.65 -12.67
CA GLU A 9 10.74 -39.49 -13.56
C GLU A 9 10.21 -38.25 -12.84
N THR A 10 10.72 -37.06 -13.21
CA THR A 10 10.25 -35.78 -12.69
C THR A 10 9.25 -35.14 -13.64
N ILE A 11 8.06 -34.84 -13.13
CA ILE A 11 7.06 -34.04 -13.85
C ILE A 11 7.19 -32.59 -13.41
N LEU A 12 7.44 -31.69 -14.36
CA LEU A 12 7.44 -30.25 -14.15
C LEU A 12 6.09 -29.67 -14.59
N VAL A 13 5.43 -28.93 -13.69
CA VAL A 13 4.21 -28.18 -14.01
C VAL A 13 4.49 -26.70 -13.84
N GLU A 14 4.41 -25.95 -14.93
CA GLU A 14 4.48 -24.50 -14.91
C GLU A 14 3.07 -23.91 -14.97
N LYS A 15 2.78 -22.97 -14.07
CA LYS A 15 1.54 -22.22 -14.06
C LYS A 15 1.86 -20.73 -14.06
N ILE A 16 1.44 -20.06 -15.11
CA ILE A 16 1.51 -18.61 -15.25
C ILE A 16 0.09 -18.06 -15.10
N ALA A 17 -0.04 -16.97 -14.37
CA ALA A 17 -1.32 -16.28 -14.17
C ALA A 17 -1.08 -14.77 -14.20
N SER A 18 -2.08 -14.04 -14.70
CA SER A 18 -2.14 -12.59 -14.69
C SER A 18 -3.45 -12.11 -14.07
N ILE A 19 -3.41 -10.92 -13.49
CA ILE A 19 -4.56 -10.26 -12.88
C ILE A 19 -4.62 -8.86 -13.47
N TYR A 20 -5.79 -8.51 -14.00
CA TYR A 20 -6.11 -7.17 -14.49
C TYR A 20 -7.46 -6.75 -13.94
N THR A 21 -7.65 -5.44 -13.82
CA THR A 21 -8.85 -4.77 -13.34
C THR A 21 -9.19 -3.61 -14.28
N SER A 22 -10.38 -3.04 -14.15
CA SER A 22 -10.75 -1.82 -14.89
C SER A 22 -9.94 -0.58 -14.51
N ARG A 23 -9.01 -0.68 -13.55
CA ARG A 23 -8.12 0.41 -13.13
C ARG A 23 -6.74 0.36 -13.80
N ASP A 24 -6.42 -0.72 -14.52
CA ASP A 24 -5.14 -0.81 -15.21
C ASP A 24 -5.09 0.12 -16.42
N PHE A 25 -3.91 0.67 -16.69
CA PHE A 25 -3.72 1.64 -17.77
C PHE A 25 -3.66 0.96 -19.14
N ALA A 26 -4.17 1.66 -20.16
CA ALA A 26 -4.01 1.31 -21.57
C ALA A 26 -4.54 -0.09 -21.95
N ILE A 27 -5.59 -0.57 -21.28
CA ILE A 27 -6.31 -1.80 -21.65
C ILE A 27 -7.68 -1.48 -22.25
N SER A 28 -8.15 -2.31 -23.18
CA SER A 28 -9.52 -2.23 -23.69
C SER A 28 -10.51 -2.83 -22.69
N GLU A 29 -10.23 -4.06 -22.24
CA GLU A 29 -10.97 -4.74 -21.18
C GLU A 29 -10.04 -5.66 -20.37
N PRO A 30 -10.32 -5.90 -19.06
CA PRO A 30 -9.41 -6.65 -18.20
C PRO A 30 -9.19 -8.10 -18.63
N VAL A 31 -10.23 -8.78 -19.13
CA VAL A 31 -10.14 -10.19 -19.52
C VAL A 31 -9.23 -10.36 -20.73
N SER A 32 -9.47 -9.59 -21.80
CA SER A 32 -8.62 -9.62 -23.00
C SER A 32 -7.17 -9.28 -22.68
N ALA A 33 -6.93 -8.23 -21.89
CA ALA A 33 -5.58 -7.85 -21.48
C ALA A 33 -4.88 -8.94 -20.65
N SER A 34 -5.61 -9.59 -19.75
CA SER A 34 -5.09 -10.70 -18.95
C SER A 34 -4.72 -11.91 -19.82
N CYS A 35 -5.60 -12.35 -20.72
CA CYS A 35 -5.31 -13.45 -21.64
C CYS A 35 -4.08 -13.15 -22.51
N GLN A 36 -4.02 -11.95 -23.11
CA GLN A 36 -2.87 -11.52 -23.90
C GLN A 36 -1.58 -11.51 -23.07
N ALA A 37 -1.62 -11.06 -21.81
CA ALA A 37 -0.45 -11.05 -20.95
C ALA A 37 0.09 -12.46 -20.65
N VAL A 38 -0.77 -13.46 -20.48
CA VAL A 38 -0.34 -14.86 -20.33
C VAL A 38 0.19 -15.42 -21.65
N GLU A 39 -0.47 -15.15 -22.78
CA GLU A 39 -0.04 -15.62 -24.11
C GLU A 39 1.35 -15.13 -24.48
N HIS A 40 1.70 -13.90 -24.07
CA HIS A 40 3.00 -13.27 -24.32
C HIS A 40 3.95 -13.40 -23.13
N ALA A 41 3.58 -14.13 -22.08
CA ALA A 41 4.48 -14.38 -20.97
C ALA A 41 5.62 -15.30 -21.43
N GLY A 42 6.86 -14.99 -21.01
CA GLY A 42 7.97 -15.92 -21.13
C GLY A 42 7.78 -17.16 -20.26
N THR A 43 8.78 -18.04 -20.25
CA THR A 43 8.78 -19.22 -19.37
C THR A 43 8.85 -18.83 -17.89
N PHE A 44 8.58 -19.77 -16.97
CA PHE A 44 8.81 -19.51 -15.54
C PHE A 44 10.24 -19.05 -15.25
N ALA A 45 11.23 -19.61 -15.95
CA ALA A 45 12.63 -19.24 -15.79
C ALA A 45 12.90 -17.78 -16.20
N ASP A 46 12.29 -17.31 -17.29
CA ASP A 46 12.39 -15.93 -17.75
C ASP A 46 11.77 -14.96 -16.73
N LEU A 47 10.56 -15.29 -16.26
CA LEU A 47 9.84 -14.50 -15.26
C LEU A 47 10.60 -14.45 -13.93
N ARG A 48 11.16 -15.57 -13.47
CA ARG A 48 11.99 -15.63 -12.27
C ARG A 48 13.24 -14.76 -12.41
N THR A 49 13.89 -14.80 -13.57
CA THR A 49 15.08 -13.98 -13.83
C THR A 49 14.75 -12.49 -13.75
N SER A 50 13.64 -12.06 -14.35
CA SER A 50 13.14 -10.69 -14.26
C SER A 50 12.80 -10.28 -12.81
N GLN A 51 12.16 -11.19 -12.06
CA GLN A 51 11.80 -10.97 -10.65
C GLN A 51 13.05 -10.81 -9.77
N VAL A 52 14.05 -11.68 -9.91
CA VAL A 52 15.32 -11.59 -9.16
C VAL A 52 16.04 -10.27 -9.44
N ASN A 53 16.10 -9.86 -10.71
CA ASN A 53 16.71 -8.59 -11.10
C ASN A 53 15.98 -7.38 -10.51
N SER A 54 14.64 -7.44 -10.46
CA SER A 54 13.82 -6.39 -9.86
C SER A 54 14.03 -6.29 -8.34
N TRP A 55 14.10 -7.44 -7.66
CA TRP A 55 14.41 -7.48 -6.22
C TRP A 55 15.83 -7.04 -5.90
N LYS A 56 16.81 -7.35 -6.74
CA LYS A 56 18.18 -6.85 -6.56
C LYS A 56 18.22 -5.33 -6.51
N LYS A 57 17.57 -4.64 -7.45
CA LYS A 57 17.48 -3.16 -7.47
C LYS A 57 16.81 -2.59 -6.21
N LEU A 58 15.81 -3.29 -5.68
CA LEU A 58 15.15 -2.92 -4.43
C LEU A 58 16.12 -3.08 -3.24
N TRP A 59 16.81 -4.21 -3.13
CA TRP A 59 17.78 -4.45 -2.06
C TRP A 59 18.97 -3.48 -2.13
N ASP A 60 19.51 -3.20 -3.31
CA ASP A 60 20.59 -2.22 -3.50
C ASP A 60 20.23 -0.83 -2.93
N ARG A 61 18.94 -0.48 -2.92
CA ARG A 61 18.44 0.81 -2.42
C ARG A 61 18.04 0.78 -0.95
N PHE A 62 17.39 -0.29 -0.49
CA PHE A 62 16.71 -0.33 0.81
C PHE A 62 17.42 -1.17 1.87
N ASP A 63 18.43 -1.99 1.52
CA ASP A 63 19.07 -2.86 2.49
C ASP A 63 19.76 -2.07 3.61
N VAL A 64 19.74 -2.67 4.80
CA VAL A 64 20.35 -2.16 6.02
C VAL A 64 21.21 -3.27 6.59
N GLN A 65 22.53 -3.05 6.63
CA GLN A 65 23.47 -4.00 7.22
C GLN A 65 23.53 -3.81 8.73
N VAL A 66 23.41 -4.89 9.48
CA VAL A 66 23.52 -4.95 10.94
C VAL A 66 24.71 -5.82 11.29
N SER A 67 25.73 -5.23 11.92
CA SER A 67 26.94 -5.95 12.33
C SER A 67 26.74 -6.69 13.66
N GLY A 68 27.30 -7.90 13.77
CA GLY A 68 27.41 -8.62 15.04
C GLY A 68 26.15 -9.34 15.52
N ASN A 69 25.09 -9.40 14.71
CA ASN A 69 23.88 -10.18 15.03
C ASN A 69 23.10 -10.59 13.76
N ASP A 70 23.26 -11.84 13.34
CA ASP A 70 22.62 -12.40 12.14
C ASP A 70 21.09 -12.50 12.28
N GLN A 71 20.58 -12.71 13.49
CA GLN A 71 19.14 -12.77 13.74
C GLN A 71 18.52 -11.39 13.53
N SER A 72 19.14 -10.33 14.05
CA SER A 72 18.72 -8.95 13.80
C SER A 72 18.79 -8.59 12.32
N GLN A 73 19.85 -9.01 11.61
CA GLN A 73 19.97 -8.82 10.17
C GLN A 73 18.82 -9.48 9.40
N LYS A 74 18.45 -10.72 9.76
CA LYS A 74 17.35 -11.45 9.14
C LYS A 74 16.00 -10.78 9.41
N LEU A 75 15.75 -10.37 10.67
CA LEU A 75 14.49 -9.72 11.06
C LEU A 75 14.30 -8.36 10.38
N ILE A 76 15.35 -7.54 10.31
CA ILE A 76 15.23 -6.23 9.66
C ILE A 76 14.95 -6.39 8.16
N ARG A 77 15.62 -7.34 7.50
CA ARG A 77 15.35 -7.66 6.09
C ARG A 77 13.94 -8.22 5.90
N LEU A 78 13.43 -9.04 6.81
CA LEU A 78 12.04 -9.51 6.75
C LEU A 78 11.03 -8.35 6.81
N HIS A 79 11.24 -7.37 7.70
CA HIS A 79 10.37 -6.20 7.79
C HIS A 79 10.46 -5.31 6.54
N ILE A 80 11.67 -5.06 6.03
CA ILE A 80 11.87 -4.30 4.78
C ILE A 80 11.21 -5.02 3.61
N PHE A 81 11.36 -6.35 3.52
CA PHE A 81 10.73 -7.17 2.49
C PHE A 81 9.21 -6.97 2.49
N HIS A 82 8.53 -7.04 3.64
CA HIS A 82 7.08 -6.81 3.72
C HIS A 82 6.66 -5.39 3.32
N VAL A 83 7.44 -4.37 3.71
CA VAL A 83 7.19 -2.99 3.24
C VAL A 83 7.29 -2.92 1.72
N LEU A 84 8.34 -3.49 1.12
CA LEU A 84 8.57 -3.41 -0.32
C LEU A 84 7.63 -4.27 -1.16
N GLN A 85 7.02 -5.31 -0.59
CA GLN A 85 5.91 -6.02 -1.24
C GLN A 85 4.67 -5.13 -1.42
N THR A 86 4.49 -4.11 -0.55
CA THR A 86 3.33 -3.20 -0.57
C THR A 86 3.66 -1.86 -1.24
N ALA A 87 4.85 -1.31 -0.94
CA ALA A 87 5.27 0.02 -1.32
C ALA A 87 6.60 -0.03 -2.09
N SER A 88 6.51 -0.09 -3.41
CA SER A 88 7.66 -0.10 -4.33
C SER A 88 7.39 0.78 -5.55
N HIS A 89 8.35 0.90 -6.47
CA HIS A 89 8.14 1.65 -7.71
C HIS A 89 6.93 1.16 -8.54
N ASN A 90 6.48 -0.09 -8.35
CA ASN A 90 5.28 -0.62 -8.98
C ASN A 90 3.98 -0.02 -8.40
N THR A 91 4.06 0.70 -7.29
CA THR A 91 2.95 1.39 -6.65
C THR A 91 2.72 2.80 -7.23
N TYR A 92 3.60 3.27 -8.11
CA TYR A 92 3.47 4.59 -8.71
C TYR A 92 2.19 4.73 -9.53
N ASP A 93 1.55 5.90 -9.44
CA ASP A 93 0.36 6.29 -10.19
C ASP A 93 -0.90 5.42 -9.96
N LEU A 94 -0.87 4.43 -9.06
CA LEU A 94 -2.00 3.51 -8.81
C LEU A 94 -3.15 4.09 -7.97
N ASP A 95 -2.99 5.31 -7.45
CA ASP A 95 -3.97 5.95 -6.58
C ASP A 95 -4.33 5.15 -5.31
N VAL A 96 -3.29 4.73 -4.58
CA VAL A 96 -3.40 3.91 -3.37
C VAL A 96 -2.66 4.55 -2.19
N GLY A 97 -3.09 4.24 -0.96
CA GLY A 97 -2.39 4.57 0.27
C GLY A 97 -1.53 3.41 0.78
N VAL A 98 -1.03 3.53 2.01
CA VAL A 98 -0.32 2.44 2.73
C VAL A 98 -1.32 1.69 3.62
N PRO A 99 -1.77 0.47 3.25
CA PRO A 99 -2.69 -0.29 4.09
C PRO A 99 -1.98 -0.84 5.32
N SER A 100 -2.66 -0.82 6.48
CA SER A 100 -2.08 -1.18 7.78
C SER A 100 -1.64 -2.66 7.88
N ARG A 101 -2.05 -3.50 6.93
CA ARG A 101 -1.67 -4.93 6.85
C ARG A 101 -1.06 -5.32 5.50
N GLY A 102 -0.61 -4.34 4.71
CA GLY A 102 -0.18 -4.62 3.35
C GLY A 102 -1.29 -5.26 2.53
N LEU A 103 -0.92 -6.18 1.64
CA LEU A 103 -1.83 -7.07 0.91
C LEU A 103 -1.69 -8.51 1.41
N HIS A 104 -1.59 -8.68 2.74
CA HIS A 104 -1.23 -9.96 3.38
C HIS A 104 -2.41 -10.65 4.08
N GLY A 105 -3.64 -10.21 3.82
CA GLY A 105 -4.86 -10.78 4.38
C GLY A 105 -5.99 -9.77 4.44
N GLU A 106 -7.14 -10.21 4.94
CA GLU A 106 -8.39 -9.41 4.92
C GLU A 106 -8.58 -8.55 6.17
N ALA A 107 -7.73 -8.72 7.19
CA ALA A 107 -7.79 -7.89 8.40
C ALA A 107 -7.59 -6.41 8.06
N TYR A 108 -8.40 -5.54 8.67
CA TYR A 108 -8.52 -4.11 8.33
C TYR A 108 -8.94 -3.82 6.88
N ARG A 109 -9.35 -4.83 6.10
CA ARG A 109 -10.03 -4.70 4.80
C ARG A 109 -9.25 -3.87 3.75
N GLY A 110 -7.93 -3.79 3.91
CA GLY A 110 -7.07 -2.94 3.06
C GLY A 110 -7.29 -1.43 3.27
N HIS A 111 -7.97 -1.02 4.35
CA HIS A 111 -8.18 0.39 4.67
C HIS A 111 -6.85 1.09 5.00
N ILE A 112 -6.84 2.39 4.72
CA ILE A 112 -5.70 3.28 4.92
C ILE A 112 -5.98 4.15 6.15
N MET A 113 -5.31 3.85 7.25
CA MET A 113 -5.32 4.65 8.47
C MET A 113 -4.05 5.52 8.54
N TRP A 114 -3.65 5.96 9.73
CA TRP A 114 -2.45 6.80 9.93
C TRP A 114 -1.11 6.03 9.84
N ASP A 115 -1.13 4.72 9.57
CA ASP A 115 0.03 3.84 9.61
C ASP A 115 1.18 4.24 8.66
N GLU A 116 0.87 5.06 7.66
CA GLU A 116 1.86 5.68 6.78
C GLU A 116 2.97 6.41 7.57
N LEU A 117 2.67 6.93 8.76
CA LEU A 117 3.65 7.56 9.66
C LEU A 117 4.79 6.63 10.08
N PHE A 118 4.54 5.32 10.17
CA PHE A 118 5.56 4.34 10.54
C PHE A 118 6.41 3.92 9.35
N VAL A 119 5.88 4.07 8.13
CA VAL A 119 6.54 3.63 6.89
C VAL A 119 7.31 4.77 6.21
N PHE A 120 6.77 6.00 6.28
CA PHE A 120 7.36 7.17 5.64
C PHE A 120 8.79 7.50 6.07
N PRO A 121 9.25 7.27 7.32
CA PRO A 121 10.66 7.46 7.65
C PRO A 121 11.59 6.65 6.73
N LEU A 122 11.29 5.36 6.49
CA LEU A 122 12.07 4.54 5.56
C LEU A 122 11.99 5.07 4.12
N LEU A 123 10.77 5.37 3.65
CA LEU A 123 10.55 5.80 2.27
C LEU A 123 11.13 7.18 1.98
N ASN A 124 11.05 8.13 2.90
CA ASN A 124 11.57 9.49 2.71
C ASN A 124 13.08 9.49 2.46
N PHE A 125 13.83 8.62 3.14
CA PHE A 125 15.28 8.52 2.95
C PHE A 125 15.66 7.73 1.68
N ARG A 126 14.90 6.68 1.34
CA ARG A 126 15.29 5.74 0.28
C ARG A 126 14.58 6.01 -1.06
N ASN A 127 13.36 6.50 -1.04
CA ASN A 127 12.54 6.77 -2.21
C ASN A 127 11.39 7.78 -1.93
N PRO A 128 11.68 9.09 -1.84
CA PRO A 128 10.69 10.10 -1.48
C PRO A 128 9.56 10.25 -2.51
N LEU A 129 9.75 9.77 -3.74
CA LEU A 129 8.69 9.72 -4.74
C LEU A 129 7.52 8.81 -4.29
N LEU A 130 7.79 7.72 -3.58
CA LEU A 130 6.70 6.87 -3.05
C LEU A 130 5.86 7.61 -2.02
N THR A 131 6.50 8.32 -1.09
CA THR A 131 5.79 9.14 -0.11
C THR A 131 4.91 10.17 -0.80
N ARG A 132 5.40 10.80 -1.87
CA ARG A 132 4.59 11.72 -2.69
C ARG A 132 3.34 11.04 -3.24
N GLU A 133 3.47 9.84 -3.82
CA GLU A 133 2.32 9.10 -4.36
C GLU A 133 1.28 8.77 -3.27
N PHE A 134 1.72 8.33 -2.09
CA PHE A 134 0.81 8.06 -0.97
C PHE A 134 0.11 9.34 -0.44
N LEU A 135 0.78 10.49 -0.48
CA LEU A 135 0.12 11.76 -0.17
C LEU A 135 -0.82 12.25 -1.28
N LEU A 136 -0.56 11.89 -2.54
CA LEU A 136 -1.50 12.17 -3.64
C LEU A 136 -2.80 11.38 -3.47
N TYR A 137 -2.74 10.16 -2.93
CA TYR A 137 -3.95 9.42 -2.52
C TYR A 137 -4.79 10.26 -1.54
N ARG A 138 -4.18 10.83 -0.49
CA ARG A 138 -4.88 11.73 0.47
C ARG A 138 -5.40 12.99 -0.22
N TYR A 139 -4.60 13.61 -1.09
CA TYR A 139 -5.00 14.80 -1.82
C TYR A 139 -6.26 14.57 -2.66
N ARG A 140 -6.34 13.43 -3.37
CA ARG A 140 -7.51 13.08 -4.19
C ARG A 140 -8.78 12.86 -3.35
N ARG A 141 -8.66 12.52 -2.06
CA ARG A 141 -9.79 12.38 -1.11
C ARG A 141 -10.10 13.65 -0.32
N LEU A 142 -9.36 14.74 -0.54
CA LEU A 142 -9.58 16.01 0.15
C LEU A 142 -11.00 16.58 -0.01
N PRO A 143 -11.69 16.48 -1.17
CA PRO A 143 -13.08 16.92 -1.29
C PRO A 143 -14.01 16.18 -0.33
N GLN A 144 -13.85 14.87 -0.20
CA GLN A 144 -14.66 14.03 0.70
C GLN A 144 -14.37 14.36 2.17
N ALA A 145 -13.10 14.58 2.52
CA ALA A 145 -12.72 15.02 3.87
C ALA A 145 -13.31 16.40 4.24
N ARG A 146 -13.40 17.34 3.29
CA ARG A 146 -14.05 18.64 3.49
C ARG A 146 -15.57 18.51 3.67
N LEU A 147 -16.19 17.61 2.91
CA LEU A 147 -17.61 17.30 3.09
C LEU A 147 -17.88 16.70 4.48
N ALA A 148 -17.05 15.77 4.94
CA ALA A 148 -17.14 15.19 6.28
C ALA A 148 -17.00 16.27 7.37
N ALA A 149 -16.03 17.19 7.24
CA ALA A 149 -15.90 18.31 8.17
C ALA A 149 -17.17 19.16 8.25
N LYS A 150 -17.70 19.57 7.10
CA LYS A 150 -18.94 20.36 7.01
C LYS A 150 -20.12 19.64 7.67
N ASN A 151 -20.31 18.36 7.36
CA ASN A 151 -21.43 17.56 7.89
C ASN A 151 -21.38 17.39 9.41
N SER A 152 -20.18 17.44 9.99
CA SER A 152 -19.97 17.40 11.44
C SER A 152 -19.87 18.77 12.11
N GLY A 153 -20.14 19.86 11.39
CA GLY A 153 -20.12 21.22 11.93
C GLY A 153 -18.72 21.84 12.09
N TYR A 154 -17.70 21.27 11.46
CA TYR A 154 -16.32 21.79 11.47
C TYR A 154 -15.98 22.52 10.15
N LYS A 155 -14.96 23.37 10.21
CA LYS A 155 -14.30 23.96 9.04
C LYS A 155 -13.10 23.09 8.63
N GLY A 156 -12.58 23.29 7.42
CA GLY A 156 -11.38 22.61 6.93
C GLY A 156 -11.68 21.22 6.37
N ALA A 157 -10.81 20.26 6.66
CA ALA A 157 -10.92 18.88 6.22
C ALA A 157 -10.88 17.93 7.43
N MET A 158 -11.71 16.90 7.39
CA MET A 158 -11.72 15.81 8.35
C MET A 158 -11.54 14.51 7.59
N PHE A 159 -10.30 14.07 7.48
CA PHE A 159 -9.99 12.75 6.93
C PHE A 159 -10.55 11.65 7.85
N PRO A 160 -11.07 10.55 7.27
CA PRO A 160 -11.62 9.45 8.04
C PRO A 160 -10.52 8.70 8.79
N TRP A 161 -10.86 8.04 9.90
CA TRP A 161 -9.95 7.15 10.62
C TRP A 161 -9.57 5.96 9.75
N GLN A 162 -10.54 5.31 9.11
CA GLN A 162 -10.31 4.28 8.09
C GLN A 162 -10.74 4.81 6.72
N SER A 163 -9.76 5.02 5.83
CA SER A 163 -10.00 5.51 4.48
C SER A 163 -10.02 4.36 3.48
N GLY A 164 -11.03 4.36 2.60
CA GLY A 164 -11.17 3.40 1.51
C GLY A 164 -10.93 4.02 0.12
N SER A 165 -11.72 3.58 -0.86
CA SER A 165 -11.62 4.02 -2.25
C SER A 165 -12.02 5.47 -2.47
N ASP A 166 -13.14 5.92 -1.89
CA ASP A 166 -13.72 7.26 -2.11
C ASP A 166 -13.38 8.27 -1.00
N GLY A 167 -12.76 7.81 0.09
CA GLY A 167 -12.35 8.64 1.22
C GLY A 167 -13.44 8.94 2.25
N ARG A 168 -14.58 8.23 2.20
CA ARG A 168 -15.55 8.26 3.31
C ARG A 168 -15.00 7.52 4.53
N GLU A 169 -15.64 7.75 5.68
CA GLU A 169 -15.35 6.98 6.90
C GLU A 169 -15.81 5.54 6.75
N GLU A 170 -14.87 4.61 6.90
CA GLU A 170 -15.08 3.17 6.83
C GLU A 170 -14.91 2.46 8.18
N SER A 171 -14.63 3.22 9.25
CA SER A 171 -14.60 2.65 10.60
C SER A 171 -15.90 1.94 10.91
N GLN A 172 -15.78 0.72 11.43
CA GLN A 172 -16.90 0.01 12.02
C GLN A 172 -17.52 0.83 13.15
N ARG A 173 -18.84 0.73 13.33
CA ARG A 173 -19.56 1.39 14.43
C ARG A 173 -19.66 0.53 15.69
N ILE A 174 -19.42 -0.77 15.53
CA ILE A 174 -19.44 -1.76 16.60
C ILE A 174 -18.28 -2.73 16.40
N HIS A 175 -17.77 -3.28 17.50
CA HIS A 175 -16.71 -4.27 17.50
C HIS A 175 -17.03 -5.40 18.48
N LEU A 176 -16.71 -6.64 18.10
CA LEU A 176 -16.83 -7.79 18.98
C LEU A 176 -15.63 -7.86 19.92
N ASN A 177 -15.86 -7.75 21.22
CA ASN A 177 -14.84 -8.06 22.20
C ASN A 177 -14.73 -9.60 22.34
N PRO A 178 -13.61 -10.23 21.95
CA PRO A 178 -13.50 -11.68 21.94
C PRO A 178 -13.44 -12.29 23.34
N PHE A 179 -13.08 -11.52 24.37
CA PHE A 179 -13.02 -12.00 25.75
C PHE A 179 -14.40 -12.05 26.39
N SER A 180 -15.26 -11.07 26.12
CA SER A 180 -16.62 -11.01 26.68
C SER A 180 -17.69 -11.60 25.75
N GLY A 181 -17.40 -11.74 24.46
CA GLY A 181 -18.38 -12.14 23.44
C GLY A 181 -19.41 -11.04 23.10
N HIS A 182 -19.27 -9.83 23.65
CA HIS A 182 -20.21 -8.73 23.44
C HIS A 182 -19.78 -7.82 22.29
N TRP A 183 -20.77 -7.37 21.53
CA TRP A 183 -20.62 -6.27 20.58
C TRP A 183 -20.72 -4.94 21.33
N ILE A 184 -19.66 -4.13 21.26
CA ILE A 184 -19.58 -2.83 21.90
C ILE A 184 -19.46 -1.71 20.85
N PRO A 185 -19.90 -0.48 21.15
CA PRO A 185 -19.66 0.67 20.27
C PRO A 185 -18.17 0.85 19.97
N ASP A 186 -17.86 1.12 18.70
CA ASP A 186 -16.52 1.47 18.24
C ASP A 186 -16.49 2.97 17.89
N GLU A 187 -15.80 3.73 18.73
CA GLU A 187 -15.67 5.18 18.63
C GLU A 187 -14.36 5.61 17.92
N THR A 188 -13.69 4.71 17.21
CA THR A 188 -12.41 5.01 16.53
C THR A 188 -12.54 6.13 15.49
N TYR A 189 -13.71 6.33 14.90
CA TYR A 189 -13.98 7.46 14.00
C TYR A 189 -13.83 8.84 14.68
N LEU A 190 -13.81 8.89 16.02
CA LEU A 190 -13.52 10.11 16.79
C LEU A 190 -12.02 10.41 16.90
N GLN A 191 -11.14 9.51 16.46
CA GLN A 191 -9.68 9.70 16.46
C GLN A 191 -9.22 10.65 15.35
N ARG A 192 -9.52 11.94 15.52
CA ARG A 192 -9.26 13.00 14.53
C ARG A 192 -7.77 13.34 14.35
N HIS A 193 -6.89 12.77 15.17
CA HIS A 193 -5.44 13.01 15.13
C HIS A 193 -4.81 12.57 13.80
N ILE A 194 -5.48 11.73 13.01
CA ILE A 194 -5.09 11.42 11.63
C ILE A 194 -4.87 12.67 10.77
N ASN A 195 -5.65 13.74 10.98
CA ASN A 195 -5.47 14.99 10.25
C ASN A 195 -4.11 15.65 10.58
N ALA A 196 -3.72 15.63 11.86
CA ALA A 196 -2.40 16.10 12.28
C ALA A 196 -1.29 15.20 11.73
N GLY A 197 -1.51 13.88 11.70
CA GLY A 197 -0.63 12.90 11.07
C GLY A 197 -0.38 13.21 9.60
N ILE A 198 -1.42 13.48 8.81
CA ILE A 198 -1.30 13.84 7.39
C ILE A 198 -0.50 15.14 7.22
N VAL A 199 -0.78 16.17 8.02
CA VAL A 199 -0.03 17.44 7.99
C VAL A 199 1.45 17.22 8.33
N TYR A 200 1.73 16.37 9.32
CA TYR A 200 3.09 15.99 9.68
C TYR A 200 3.79 15.24 8.54
N SER A 201 3.13 14.26 7.91
CA SER A 201 3.65 13.55 6.74
C SER A 201 4.03 14.50 5.59
N ILE A 202 3.19 15.50 5.31
CA ILE A 202 3.48 16.54 4.31
C ILE A 202 4.70 17.35 4.70
N SER A 203 4.89 17.65 5.99
CA SER A 203 6.05 18.41 6.46
C SER A 203 7.37 17.65 6.27
N LEU A 204 7.36 16.31 6.37
CA LEU A 204 8.55 15.47 6.21
C LEU A 204 9.09 15.44 4.77
N LEU A 205 8.25 15.66 3.76
CA LEU A 205 8.66 15.73 2.35
C LEU A 205 9.40 17.01 1.95
N ARG A 206 9.58 17.98 2.86
CA ARG A 206 10.21 19.27 2.55
C ARG A 206 11.73 19.21 2.28
N CYS A 207 12.34 18.04 2.27
CA CYS A 207 13.69 17.85 1.74
C CYS A 207 13.68 17.84 0.20
N LYS A 208 13.91 19.03 -0.39
CA LYS A 208 14.29 19.29 -1.80
C LYS A 208 13.61 18.40 -2.84
N PHE A 209 12.40 18.71 -3.32
CA PHE A 209 11.96 18.45 -4.73
C PHE A 209 10.52 18.83 -5.09
N ILE A 210 9.69 19.42 -4.21
CA ILE A 210 8.26 19.62 -4.54
C ILE A 210 7.78 21.03 -4.16
N SER A 211 7.69 21.93 -5.16
CA SER A 211 7.11 23.28 -5.02
C SER A 211 5.61 23.35 -5.33
N THR A 212 5.01 22.29 -5.89
CA THR A 212 3.63 22.31 -6.40
C THR A 212 2.59 21.84 -5.38
N LEU A 213 2.89 20.84 -4.55
CA LEU A 213 1.94 20.31 -3.54
C LEU A 213 1.77 21.26 -2.34
N THR A 214 2.84 21.93 -1.91
CA THR A 214 2.84 22.79 -0.72
C THR A 214 1.90 23.99 -0.82
N LYS A 215 1.59 24.47 -2.05
CA LYS A 215 0.67 25.58 -2.27
C LYS A 215 -0.81 25.23 -2.04
N HIS A 216 -1.18 23.96 -2.14
CA HIS A 216 -2.57 23.51 -1.97
C HIS A 216 -2.86 23.02 -0.54
N PHE A 217 -1.85 22.51 0.16
CA PHE A 217 -1.98 22.05 1.56
C PHE A 217 -1.86 23.17 2.60
N SER A 218 -1.41 24.38 2.23
CA SER A 218 -1.36 25.54 3.13
C SER A 218 -2.73 26.04 3.60
N SER A 219 -3.83 25.57 2.99
CA SER A 219 -5.21 25.90 3.39
C SER A 219 -5.80 24.93 4.43
N LEU A 220 -5.00 24.08 5.06
CA LEU A 220 -5.42 23.12 6.09
C LEU A 220 -5.21 23.61 7.54
N ARG A 221 -4.92 24.91 7.71
CA ARG A 221 -4.95 25.56 9.03
C ARG A 221 -6.32 26.15 9.30
#